data_AF-A0A7K0P2C0-F1
#
_entry.id   AF-A0A7K0P2C0-F1
#
_cell.length_a   1.000
_cell.length_b   1.000
_cell.length_c   1.000
_cell.angle_alpha   90.00
_cell.angle_beta   90.00
_cell.angle_gamma   90.00
#
_symmetry.space_group_name_H-M   'P 1'
#
loop_
_entity.id
_entity.type
_entity.pdbx_description
1 polymer ?
#
loop_
_entity_poly.entity_id
_entity_poly.type
_entity_poly.pdbx_seq_one_letter_code
_entity_poly.pdbx_strand_id
1 'polypeptide(L)' 'IEVHLSNPASREEFRHLSVVSAVATGTIAGFGVESYLLALRAIAAGV' A
#
# COMPACT_ATOMS: atom_id res chain seq x y z
N ILE A 1 -2.46 -7.46 -1.73
CA ILE A 1 -1.70 -6.32 -1.14
C ILE A 1 -1.93 -5.08 -2.00
N GLU A 2 -2.41 -3.99 -1.40
CA GLU A 2 -2.55 -2.68 -2.02
C GLU A 2 -1.25 -1.88 -1.89
N VAL A 3 -0.87 -1.12 -2.92
CA VAL A 3 0.40 -0.42 -3.00
C VAL A 3 0.21 1.05 -3.36
N HIS A 4 0.86 1.93 -2.60
CA HIS A 4 0.98 3.37 -2.88
C HIS A 4 2.46 3.79 -2.88
N LEU A 5 2.87 4.59 -3.87
CA LEU A 5 4.23 5.13 -3.93
C LEU A 5 4.43 6.20 -2.85
N SER A 6 3.55 7.20 -2.82
CA SER A 6 3.51 8.22 -1.75
C SER A 6 2.75 7.71 -0.53
N ASN A 7 2.85 8.39 0.61
CA ASN A 7 1.99 8.14 1.77
C ASN A 7 0.65 8.90 1.59
N PRO A 8 -0.49 8.22 1.37
CA PRO A 8 -1.78 8.89 1.23
C PRO A 8 -2.21 9.62 2.50
N ALA A 9 -1.81 9.16 3.68
CA ALA A 9 -2.16 9.77 4.96
C ALA A 9 -1.48 11.13 5.22
N SER A 10 -0.40 11.45 4.49
CA SER A 10 0.30 12.74 4.58
C SER A 10 -0.09 13.71 3.45
N ARG A 11 -1.22 13.45 2.79
CA ARG A 11 -1.66 14.12 1.57
C ARG A 11 -3.08 14.67 1.73
N GLU A 12 -3.70 15.09 0.62
CA GLU A 12 -5.06 15.60 0.57
C GLU A 12 -6.05 14.60 1.23
N GLU A 13 -7.02 15.11 1.99
CA GLU A 13 -7.94 14.31 2.83
C GLU A 13 -8.65 13.19 2.05
N PHE A 14 -9.06 13.45 0.81
CA PHE A 14 -9.74 12.46 -0.02
C PHE A 14 -8.88 11.21 -0.34
N ARG A 15 -7.57 11.26 -0.10
CA ARG A 15 -6.65 10.12 -0.31
C ARG A 15 -6.48 9.25 0.92
N HIS A 16 -6.95 9.69 2.09
CA HIS A 16 -6.74 8.99 3.35
C HIS A 16 -7.55 7.69 3.43
N LEU A 17 -8.68 7.64 2.69
CA LEU A 17 -9.56 6.48 2.63
C LEU A 17 -9.38 5.73 1.31
N SER A 18 -8.90 4.48 1.41
CA SER A 18 -8.96 3.53 0.30
C SER A 18 -10.19 2.64 0.45
N VAL A 19 -11.02 2.59 -0.60
CA VAL A 19 -12.14 1.66 -0.70
C VAL A 19 -11.69 0.23 -1.07
N VAL A 20 -10.43 0.06 -1.48
CA VAL A 20 -9.85 -1.24 -1.84
C VAL A 20 -9.22 -1.92 -0.62
N SER A 21 -8.66 -1.14 0.32
CA SER A 21 -7.98 -1.66 1.51
C SER A 21 -8.87 -2.58 2.36
N ALA A 22 -10.20 -2.40 2.31
CA ALA A 22 -11.15 -3.24 3.03
C ALA A 22 -11.16 -4.73 2.59
N VAL A 23 -10.71 -5.03 1.38
CA VAL A 23 -10.66 -6.39 0.82
C VAL A 23 -9.25 -6.82 0.40
N ALA A 24 -8.25 -5.97 0.61
CA ALA A 24 -6.86 -6.30 0.37
C ALA A 24 -6.26 -7.04 1.58
N THR A 25 -5.35 -7.99 1.34
CA THR A 25 -4.57 -8.67 2.38
C THR A 25 -3.80 -7.70 3.31
N GLY A 26 -3.44 -6.52 2.81
CA GLY A 26 -2.70 -5.49 3.52
C GLY A 26 -2.31 -4.34 2.59
N THR A 27 -1.82 -3.24 3.16
CA THR A 27 -1.47 -2.01 2.42
C THR A 27 -0.03 -1.61 2.71
N ILE A 28 0.71 -1.25 1.66
CA ILE A 28 2.07 -0.71 1.73
C ILE A 28 2.08 0.67 1.07
N ALA A 29 2.50 1.69 1.80
CA ALA A 29 2.44 3.08 1.35
C ALA A 29 3.65 3.89 1.82
N GLY A 30 4.12 4.82 0.97
CA GLY A 30 5.12 5.83 1.36
C GLY A 30 6.59 5.47 1.11
N PHE A 31 6.89 4.33 0.48
CA PHE A 31 8.27 3.91 0.19
C PHE A 31 8.70 4.18 -1.27
N GLY A 32 7.97 5.00 -2.01
CA GLY A 32 8.24 5.25 -3.42
C GLY A 32 8.12 3.97 -4.24
N VAL A 33 9.05 3.74 -5.17
CA VAL A 33 9.07 2.54 -6.00
C VAL A 33 9.32 1.26 -5.19
N GLU A 34 10.00 1.36 -4.04
CA GLU A 34 10.29 0.22 -3.16
C GLU A 34 9.02 -0.42 -2.59
N SER A 35 7.89 0.31 -2.54
CA SER A 35 6.60 -0.25 -2.12
C SER A 35 6.19 -1.49 -2.94
N TYR A 36 6.56 -1.55 -4.23
CA TYR A 36 6.31 -2.73 -5.05
C TYR A 36 7.18 -3.91 -4.65
N LEU A 37 8.47 -3.69 -4.39
CA LEU A 37 9.38 -4.76 -3.97
C LEU A 37 8.99 -5.33 -2.61
N LEU A 38 8.56 -4.47 -1.69
CA LEU A 38 8.02 -4.90 -0.39
C LEU A 38 6.76 -5.74 -0.55
N ALA A 39 5.84 -5.35 -1.44
CA ALA A 39 4.63 -6.13 -1.72
C ALA A 39 4.95 -7.51 -2.31
N LEU A 40 5.89 -7.59 -3.25
CA LEU A 40 6.33 -8.87 -3.82
C LEU A 40 6.98 -9.78 -2.78
N ARG A 41 7.80 -9.23 -1.87
CA ARG A 41 8.40 -9.99 -0.77
C ARG A 41 7.34 -10.55 0.18
N ALA A 42 6.33 -9.74 0.52
CA ALA A 42 5.22 -10.19 1.34
C ALA A 42 4.43 -11.32 0.66
N ILE A 43 4.10 -11.19 -0.63
CA ILE A 43 3.42 -12.25 -1.39
C ILE A 43 4.26 -13.53 -1.41
N ALA A 44 5.58 -13.42 -1.67
CA ALA A 44 6.48 -14.57 -1.68
C ALA A 44 6.61 -15.25 -0.30
N ALA A 45 6.43 -14.50 0.79
CA ALA A 45 6.42 -15.01 2.16
C ALA A 45 5.09 -15.66 2.57
N GLY A 46 4.10 -15.70 1.68
CA GLY A 46 2.81 -16.36 1.93
C GLY A 46 1.81 -15.50 2.71
N VAL A 47 1.94 -14.17 2.65
CA VAL A 47 0.94 -13.23 3.16
C VAL A 47 -0.28 -13.24 2.25
#